data_AF-A0A6I4KT88-F1
#
_entry.id   AF-A0A6I4KT88-F1
#
_cell.length_a   1.000
_cell.length_b   1.000
_cell.length_c   1.000
_cell.angle_alpha   90.00
_cell.angle_beta   90.00
_cell.angle_gamma   90.00
#
_symmetry.space_group_name_H-M   'P 1'
#
loop_
_entity.id
_entity.type
_entity.pdbx_description
1 polymer ?
#
loop_
_entity_poly.entity_id
_entity_poly.type
_entity_poly.pdbx_seq_one_letter_code
_entity_poly.pdbx_strand_id
1 'polypeptide(L)'
;MSDESNDLQRESILLRILWMVIFVIVWQLAELLLGVVVLVQLGYRLFYGAPNAGLLGFGDSLSQYLAQIGRFGTFNTDEKPWPFADWPTPQAPQGETPHSVPPAPHPVRDEEPKL
;
A
#
# COMPACT_ATOMS: atom_id res chain seq x y z
N MET A 1 25.58 36.03 -13.35
CA MET A 1 25.29 34.62 -13.71
C MET A 1 25.53 33.64 -12.57
N SER A 2 26.16 34.02 -11.44
CA SER A 2 26.31 33.15 -10.25
C SER A 2 25.10 33.17 -9.31
N ASP A 3 24.31 34.24 -9.29
CA ASP A 3 23.18 34.38 -8.36
C ASP A 3 21.98 33.49 -8.78
N GLU A 4 21.60 33.48 -10.06
CA GLU A 4 20.49 32.65 -10.59
C GLU A 4 20.65 31.15 -10.28
N SER A 5 21.85 30.58 -10.36
CA SER A 5 22.08 29.16 -10.10
C SER A 5 21.87 28.79 -8.62
N ASN A 6 22.20 29.71 -7.70
CA ASN A 6 22.02 29.49 -6.26
C ASN A 6 20.55 29.57 -5.85
N ASP A 7 19.78 30.48 -6.44
CA ASP A 7 18.34 30.61 -6.16
C ASP A 7 17.57 29.36 -6.62
N LEU A 8 17.85 28.86 -7.84
CA LEU A 8 17.24 27.63 -8.36
C LEU A 8 17.55 26.40 -7.49
N GLN A 9 18.76 26.31 -6.94
CA GLN A 9 19.16 25.19 -6.10
C GLN A 9 18.51 25.25 -4.70
N ARG A 10 18.37 26.46 -4.13
CA ARG A 10 17.65 26.67 -2.86
C ARG A 10 16.16 26.36 -3.01
N GLU A 11 15.54 26.79 -4.11
CA GLU A 11 14.13 26.53 -4.39
C GLU A 11 13.85 25.02 -4.52
N SER A 12 14.75 24.28 -5.18
CA SER A 12 14.67 22.81 -5.28
C SER A 12 14.76 22.11 -3.91
N ILE A 13 15.67 22.57 -3.03
CA ILE A 13 15.78 22.06 -1.65
C ILE A 13 14.53 22.38 -0.83
N LEU A 14 14.00 23.60 -0.93
CA LEU A 14 12.79 24.00 -0.22
C LEU A 14 11.58 23.19 -0.68
N LEU A 15 11.45 22.94 -1.99
CA LEU A 15 10.42 22.06 -2.53
C LEU A 15 10.55 20.62 -2.00
N ARG A 16 11.78 20.08 -1.93
CA ARG A 16 12.01 18.75 -1.32
C ARG A 16 11.57 18.73 0.15
N ILE A 17 11.96 19.73 0.93
CA ILE A 17 11.58 19.83 2.36
C ILE A 17 10.06 19.92 2.50
N LEU A 18 9.39 20.70 1.66
CA LEU A 18 7.93 20.79 1.63
C LEU A 18 7.30 19.41 1.37
N TRP A 19 7.79 18.67 0.38
CA TRP A 19 7.33 17.31 0.10
C TRP A 19 7.59 16.36 1.28
N MET A 20 8.74 16.45 1.95
CA MET A 20 9.01 15.65 3.14
C MET A 20 7.99 15.91 4.25
N VAL A 21 7.65 17.17 4.53
CA VAL A 21 6.64 17.52 5.55
C VAL A 21 5.26 16.97 5.18
N ILE A 22 4.85 17.12 3.92
CA ILE A 22 3.59 16.56 3.42
C ILE A 22 3.56 15.04 3.61
N PHE A 23 4.64 14.34 3.22
CA PHE A 23 4.71 12.89 3.36
C PHE A 23 4.76 12.42 4.81
N VAL A 24 5.31 13.20 5.73
CA VAL A 24 5.21 12.92 7.18
C VAL A 24 3.76 13.05 7.67
N ILE A 25 2.99 14.04 7.19
CA ILE A 25 1.56 14.14 7.54
C ILE A 25 0.79 12.94 6.99
N VAL A 26 1.06 12.55 5.74
CA VAL A 26 0.46 11.37 5.13
C VAL A 26 0.85 10.09 5.86
N TRP A 27 2.10 9.99 6.33
CA TRP A 27 2.56 8.90 7.18
C TRP A 27 1.69 8.77 8.44
N GLN A 28 1.44 9.87 9.16
CA GLN A 28 0.61 9.83 10.37
C GLN A 28 -0.82 9.33 10.09
N LEU A 29 -1.40 9.75 8.97
CA LEU A 29 -2.72 9.26 8.54
C LEU A 29 -2.69 7.78 8.18
N ALA A 30 -1.65 7.34 7.45
CA ALA A 30 -1.47 5.95 7.08
C ALA A 30 -1.25 5.04 8.32
N GLU A 31 -0.51 5.50 9.32
CA GLU A 31 -0.33 4.79 10.60
C GLU A 31 -1.65 4.65 11.37
N LEU A 32 -2.47 5.71 11.40
CA LEU A 32 -3.80 5.66 12.01
C LEU A 32 -4.70 4.66 11.27
N LEU A 33 -4.70 4.69 9.94
CA LEU A 33 -5.43 3.72 9.11
C LEU A 33 -4.95 2.29 9.36
N LEU A 34 -3.64 2.06 9.49
CA LEU A 34 -3.07 0.76 9.80
C LEU A 34 -3.57 0.25 11.15
N GLY A 35 -3.59 1.12 12.17
CA GLY A 35 -4.16 0.80 13.48
C GLY A 35 -5.62 0.38 13.39
N VAL A 36 -6.44 1.10 12.61
CA VAL A 36 -7.85 0.73 12.37
C VAL A 36 -7.95 -0.63 11.67
N VAL A 37 -7.15 -0.89 10.63
CA VAL A 37 -7.15 -2.18 9.91
C VAL A 37 -6.83 -3.33 10.86
N VAL A 38 -5.82 -3.16 11.73
CA VAL A 38 -5.44 -4.17 12.73
C VAL A 38 -6.59 -4.45 13.69
N LEU A 39 -7.24 -3.41 14.23
CA LEU A 39 -8.38 -3.57 15.14
C LEU A 39 -9.56 -4.27 14.47
N VAL A 40 -9.87 -3.90 13.21
CA VAL A 40 -10.93 -4.54 12.44
C VAL A 40 -10.59 -6.00 12.15
N GLN A 41 -9.35 -6.33 11.78
CA GLN A 41 -8.93 -7.72 11.58
C GLN A 41 -9.05 -8.56 12.87
N LEU A 42 -8.65 -8.00 14.01
CA LEU A 42 -8.80 -8.65 15.32
C LEU A 42 -10.26 -8.91 15.66
N GLY A 43 -11.13 -7.92 15.46
CA GLY A 43 -12.57 -8.07 15.64
C GLY A 43 -13.14 -9.15 14.71
N TYR A 44 -12.81 -9.10 13.42
CA TYR A 44 -13.30 -10.06 12.43
C TYR A 44 -12.87 -11.49 12.77
N ARG A 45 -11.61 -11.68 13.18
CA ARG A 45 -11.09 -12.98 13.61
C ARG A 45 -11.81 -13.50 14.86
N LEU A 46 -12.19 -12.62 15.78
CA LEU A 46 -12.91 -13.01 17.00
C LEU A 46 -14.35 -13.47 16.72
N PHE A 47 -15.06 -12.81 15.80
CA PHE A 47 -16.45 -13.14 15.46
C PHE A 47 -16.59 -14.24 14.39
N TYR A 48 -15.71 -14.25 13.38
CA TYR A 48 -15.82 -15.13 12.20
C TYR A 48 -14.77 -16.23 12.14
N GLY A 49 -13.78 -16.24 13.06
CA GLY A 49 -12.74 -17.27 13.13
C GLY A 49 -11.65 -17.19 12.05
N ALA A 50 -11.84 -16.38 11.00
CA ALA A 50 -10.90 -16.24 9.89
C ALA A 50 -10.61 -14.77 9.57
N PRO A 51 -9.39 -14.44 9.10
CA PRO A 51 -9.06 -13.10 8.66
C PRO A 51 -9.67 -12.78 7.28
N ASN A 52 -10.00 -11.51 7.05
CA ASN A 52 -10.51 -11.03 5.77
C ASN A 52 -9.35 -10.86 4.76
N ALA A 53 -9.44 -11.53 3.61
CA ALA A 53 -8.41 -11.51 2.57
C ALA A 53 -8.13 -10.10 2.02
N GLY A 54 -9.16 -9.27 1.87
CA GLY A 54 -9.04 -7.90 1.38
C GLY A 54 -8.32 -6.98 2.38
N LEU A 55 -8.68 -7.07 3.68
CA LEU A 55 -8.00 -6.32 4.74
C LEU A 55 -6.57 -6.78 4.95
N LEU A 56 -6.26 -8.07 4.71
CA LEU A 56 -4.90 -8.58 4.74
C LEU A 56 -4.06 -7.96 3.61
N GLY A 57 -4.55 -8.00 2.38
CA GLY A 57 -3.86 -7.38 1.25
C GLY A 57 -3.70 -5.87 1.42
N PHE A 58 -4.75 -5.17 1.87
CA PHE A 58 -4.67 -3.74 2.12
C PHE A 58 -3.66 -3.38 3.23
N GLY A 59 -3.65 -4.12 4.34
CA GLY A 59 -2.70 -3.90 5.42
C GLY A 59 -1.25 -4.11 4.98
N ASP A 60 -1.01 -5.10 4.11
CA ASP A 60 0.32 -5.34 3.53
C ASP A 60 0.75 -4.21 2.60
N SER A 61 -0.11 -3.80 1.65
CA SER A 61 0.15 -2.63 0.81
C SER A 61 0.41 -1.36 1.62
N LEU A 62 -0.39 -1.12 2.67
CA LEU A 62 -0.24 0.06 3.53
C LEU A 62 1.09 0.05 4.29
N SER A 63 1.53 -1.12 4.74
CA SER A 63 2.83 -1.30 5.40
C SER A 63 3.99 -1.05 4.42
N GLN A 64 3.87 -1.52 3.18
CA GLN A 64 4.84 -1.22 2.11
C GLN A 64 4.86 0.28 1.78
N TYR A 65 3.70 0.93 1.74
CA TYR A 65 3.57 2.37 1.49
C TYR A 65 4.29 3.21 2.56
N LEU A 66 4.10 2.85 3.84
CA LEU A 66 4.86 3.48 4.94
C LEU A 66 6.37 3.28 4.71
N ALA A 67 6.84 2.07 4.39
CA ALA A 67 8.25 1.84 4.11
C ALA A 67 8.79 2.69 2.94
N GLN A 68 8.00 2.91 1.89
CA GLN A 68 8.36 3.78 0.77
C GLN A 68 8.51 5.25 1.20
N ILE A 69 7.56 5.78 1.98
CA ILE A 69 7.67 7.14 2.52
C ILE A 69 8.95 7.29 3.36
N GLY A 70 9.25 6.28 4.17
CA GLY A 70 10.41 6.29 5.07
C GLY A 70 11.71 6.31 4.29
N ARG A 71 11.79 5.49 3.24
CA ARG A 71 12.93 5.50 2.30
C ARG A 71 13.09 6.84 1.61
N PHE A 72 12.01 7.47 1.17
CA PHE A 72 12.05 8.80 0.56
C PHE A 72 12.54 9.86 1.57
N GLY A 73 11.97 9.87 2.78
CA GLY A 73 12.32 10.83 3.83
C GLY A 73 13.75 10.65 4.37
N THR A 74 14.30 9.45 4.29
CA THR A 74 15.68 9.13 4.72
C THR A 74 16.70 9.22 3.58
N PHE A 75 16.32 9.77 2.42
CA PHE A 75 17.20 9.89 1.25
C PHE A 75 17.73 8.55 0.71
N ASN A 76 17.10 7.43 1.09
CA ASN A 76 17.41 6.11 0.53
C ASN A 76 16.84 5.95 -0.89
N THR A 77 15.83 6.74 -1.23
CA THR A 77 15.28 6.82 -2.59
C THR A 77 14.86 8.24 -2.91
N ASP A 78 14.93 8.60 -4.20
CA ASP A 78 14.37 9.83 -4.75
C ASP A 78 12.99 9.60 -5.39
N GLU A 79 12.51 8.36 -5.41
CA GLU A 79 11.18 8.02 -5.88
C GLU A 79 10.11 8.51 -4.89
N LYS A 80 9.19 9.33 -5.40
CA LYS A 80 8.06 9.84 -4.62
C LYS A 80 6.98 8.77 -4.54
N PRO A 81 6.47 8.43 -3.35
CA PRO A 81 5.41 7.44 -3.20
C PRO A 81 4.07 7.97 -3.77
N TRP A 82 3.04 7.12 -3.79
CA TRP A 82 1.68 7.47 -4.23
C TRP A 82 1.24 8.84 -3.66
N PRO A 83 0.66 9.74 -4.47
CA PRO A 83 0.03 9.51 -5.79
C PRO A 83 0.95 9.65 -7.02
N PHE A 84 2.26 9.85 -6.84
CA PHE A 84 3.18 10.01 -7.97
C PHE A 84 3.71 8.69 -8.53
N ALA A 85 3.73 7.66 -7.70
CA ALA A 85 4.02 6.28 -8.07
C ALA A 85 2.78 5.41 -7.91
N ASP A 86 2.83 4.21 -8.48
CA ASP A 86 1.78 3.21 -8.31
C ASP A 86 1.61 2.80 -6.85
N TRP A 87 0.37 2.47 -6.49
CA TRP A 87 0.08 1.91 -5.18
C TRP A 87 0.77 0.54 -5.02
N PRO A 88 1.46 0.28 -3.89
CA PRO A 88 2.19 -0.96 -3.70
C PRO A 88 1.29 -2.20 -3.79
N THR A 89 1.70 -3.16 -4.62
CA THR A 89 1.00 -4.44 -4.77
C THR A 89 1.16 -5.28 -3.51
N PRO A 90 0.06 -5.79 -2.91
CA PRO A 90 0.15 -6.69 -1.77
C PRO A 90 0.99 -7.92 -2.11
N GLN A 91 1.90 -8.30 -1.22
CA GLN A 91 2.62 -9.56 -1.31
C GLN A 91 1.72 -10.70 -0.83
N ALA A 92 1.96 -11.92 -1.35
CA ALA A 92 1.25 -13.10 -0.87
C ALA A 92 1.51 -13.31 0.63
N PRO A 93 0.48 -13.52 1.47
CA PRO A 93 0.67 -13.80 2.88
C PRO A 93 1.56 -15.03 3.06
N GLN A 94 2.67 -14.88 3.80
CA GLN A 94 3.59 -15.99 4.10
C GLN A 94 3.12 -16.86 5.28
N GLY A 95 1.98 -16.52 5.90
CA GLY A 95 1.39 -17.20 7.06
C GLY A 95 0.04 -17.85 6.74
N GLU A 96 -1.00 -17.47 7.49
CA GLU A 96 -2.33 -18.09 7.39
C GLU A 96 -3.00 -17.75 6.05
N THR A 97 -3.40 -18.78 5.29
CA THR A 97 -4.15 -18.60 4.05
C THR A 97 -5.53 -18.01 4.39
N PRO A 98 -5.91 -16.86 3.81
CA PRO A 98 -7.27 -16.35 3.97
C PRO A 98 -8.27 -17.37 3.46
N HIS A 99 -9.50 -17.35 3.99
CA HIS A 99 -10.60 -18.13 3.43
C HIS A 99 -10.83 -17.74 1.97
N SER A 100 -10.20 -18.48 1.06
CA SER A 100 -10.50 -18.47 -0.37
C SER A 100 -11.51 -19.58 -0.57
N VAL A 101 -12.77 -19.21 -0.83
CA VAL A 101 -13.70 -20.15 -1.44
C VAL A 101 -13.14 -20.37 -2.85
N PRO A 102 -12.63 -21.57 -3.19
CA PRO A 102 -12.18 -21.84 -4.54
C PRO A 102 -13.35 -21.51 -5.48
N PRO A 103 -13.12 -20.79 -6.60
CA PRO A 103 -14.15 -20.65 -7.60
C PRO A 103 -14.62 -22.07 -7.92
N ALA A 104 -15.91 -22.35 -7.71
CA ALA A 104 -16.47 -23.65 -8.03
C ALA A 104 -16.03 -24.00 -9.45
N PRO A 105 -15.48 -25.20 -9.72
CA PRO A 105 -15.13 -25.60 -11.07
C PRO A 105 -16.34 -25.33 -11.93
N HIS A 106 -16.24 -24.36 -12.85
CA HIS A 106 -17.30 -24.13 -13.82
C HIS A 106 -17.56 -25.50 -14.45
N PRO A 107 -18.75 -26.09 -14.28
CA PRO A 107 -19.05 -27.32 -14.98
C PRO A 107 -18.94 -26.93 -16.45
N VAL A 108 -18.02 -27.58 -17.17
CA VAL A 108 -17.91 -27.49 -18.62
C VAL A 108 -19.22 -28.05 -19.15
N ARG A 109 -20.22 -27.19 -19.25
CA ARG A 109 -21.47 -27.46 -19.92
C ARG A 109 -21.14 -27.23 -21.37
N ASP A 110 -21.02 -28.33 -22.11
CA ASP A 110 -21.58 -28.54 -23.45
C ASP A 110 -20.84 -29.71 -24.14
N GLU A 111 -21.10 -30.93 -23.66
CA GLU A 111 -21.19 -32.05 -24.60
C GLU A 111 -22.53 -31.91 -25.33
N GLU A 112 -22.58 -31.06 -26.35
CA GLU A 112 -23.69 -31.04 -27.30
C GLU A 112 -23.49 -32.23 -28.27
N PRO A 113 -24.34 -33.26 -28.25
CA PRO A 113 -24.23 -34.34 -29.21
C PRO A 113 -24.69 -33.79 -30.57
N LYS A 114 -23.73 -33.66 -31.48
CA LYS A 114 -23.97 -33.32 -32.88
C LYS A 114 -24.78 -34.45 -33.52
N LEU A 115 -26.09 -34.24 -33.64
CA LEU A 115 -27.01 -35.06 -34.44
C LEU A 115 -26.76 -34.88 -35.94
#